data_AF-A0A4U9D6K2-F1
#
_entry.id   AF-A0A4U9D6K2-F1
#
_cell.length_a   1.000
_cell.length_b   1.000
_cell.length_c   1.000
_cell.angle_alpha   90.00
_cell.angle_beta   90.00
_cell.angle_gamma   90.00
#
_symmetry.space_group_name_H-M   'P 1'
#
loop_
_entity.id
_entity.type
_entity.pdbx_description
1 polymer ?
#
loop_
_entity_poly.entity_id
_entity_poly.type
_entity_poly.pdbx_seq_one_letter_code
_entity_poly.pdbx_strand_id
1 'polypeptide(L)'
;MRISLAWLLALVALRPAFWRRTAPINHQIHDTPAVRGSIIANLLQDHDNPFLLYPYESNYLLYTWSSDINKEAISSYDWAENARKDEVKFQLSLAFPLWRGILGDNSLLGASYTQKSWWQLSNSKESAPFRETNYEPQLFLGFATDYRLAGWTLRDIEVGYNHDSNGRSDPTSRSWNRLYTRLMAQNGNWLVEVKPWYVIGSTDDNPDITKYMGYYRLKVGYQLAMPSSARRAI
;
A
#
# COMPACT_ATOMS: atom_id res chain seq x y z
N MET A 1 6.80 -25.73 16.48
CA MET A 1 6.15 -26.41 15.34
C MET A 1 7.19 -26.57 14.24
N ARG A 2 7.50 -27.81 13.83
CA ARG A 2 8.60 -28.13 12.90
C ARG A 2 8.19 -27.83 11.45
N ILE A 3 8.86 -26.82 10.89
CA ILE A 3 9.22 -26.51 9.50
C ILE A 3 8.54 -27.34 8.39
N SER A 4 7.96 -26.64 7.42
CA SER A 4 8.27 -26.93 6.01
C SER A 4 8.74 -25.66 5.31
N LEU A 5 10.04 -25.60 5.05
CA LEU A 5 10.78 -24.63 4.24
C LEU A 5 10.38 -24.72 2.74
N ALA A 6 9.18 -25.21 2.45
CA ALA A 6 8.70 -25.56 1.12
C ALA A 6 8.01 -24.38 0.42
N TRP A 7 7.45 -23.43 1.18
CA TRP A 7 6.76 -22.26 0.59
C TRP A 7 7.71 -21.12 0.22
N LEU A 8 8.85 -20.97 0.91
CA LEU A 8 9.89 -20.01 0.54
C LEU A 8 10.60 -20.40 -0.77
N LEU A 9 10.62 -21.69 -1.11
CA LEU A 9 11.13 -22.17 -2.40
C LEU A 9 10.09 -22.09 -3.53
N ALA A 10 8.79 -21.94 -3.26
CA ALA A 10 7.77 -21.82 -4.31
C ALA A 10 7.81 -20.47 -5.04
N LEU A 11 8.36 -19.42 -4.41
CA LEU A 11 8.61 -18.11 -5.06
C LEU A 11 9.97 -18.04 -5.79
N VAL A 12 10.88 -18.98 -5.51
CA VAL A 12 12.19 -19.09 -6.18
C VAL A 12 12.21 -20.21 -7.24
N ALA A 13 11.27 -21.15 -7.19
CA ALA A 13 11.17 -22.30 -8.09
C ALA A 13 10.17 -22.14 -9.24
N LEU A 14 9.79 -20.91 -9.61
CA LEU A 14 9.32 -20.66 -10.98
C LEU A 14 10.51 -20.76 -11.94
N ARG A 15 11.01 -21.98 -12.15
CA ARG A 15 11.81 -22.28 -13.34
C ARG A 15 10.88 -22.12 -14.54
N PRO A 16 11.22 -21.27 -15.51
CA PRO A 16 10.30 -20.88 -16.57
C PRO A 16 10.17 -22.02 -17.57
N ALA A 17 9.04 -22.73 -17.53
CA ALA A 17 8.56 -23.50 -18.68
C ALA A 17 8.07 -22.60 -19.83
N PHE A 18 8.29 -21.27 -19.74
CA PHE A 18 7.95 -20.25 -20.73
C PHE A 18 9.09 -19.91 -21.69
N TRP A 19 10.12 -20.75 -21.82
CA TRP A 19 11.25 -20.56 -22.74
C TRP A 19 10.96 -20.97 -24.20
N ARG A 20 9.74 -20.77 -24.69
CA ARG A 20 9.46 -20.79 -26.14
C ARG A 20 8.55 -19.62 -26.51
N ARG A 21 9.22 -18.54 -26.95
CA ARG A 21 8.70 -17.26 -27.46
C ARG A 21 8.45 -16.17 -26.42
N THR A 22 9.52 -15.63 -25.86
CA THR A 22 9.59 -14.19 -25.62
C THR A 22 10.93 -13.71 -26.16
N ALA A 23 10.86 -12.77 -27.11
CA ALA A 23 12.03 -12.01 -27.54
C ALA A 23 12.66 -11.35 -26.30
N PRO A 24 13.98 -11.10 -26.29
CA PRO A 24 14.59 -10.34 -25.22
C PRO A 24 13.84 -9.01 -25.05
N ILE A 25 13.22 -8.80 -23.89
CA ILE A 25 12.55 -7.54 -23.54
C ILE A 25 13.67 -6.52 -23.27
N ASN A 26 14.20 -5.97 -24.35
CA ASN A 26 15.22 -4.93 -24.36
C ASN A 26 14.59 -3.60 -24.82
N HIS A 27 13.35 -3.35 -24.37
CA HIS A 27 12.66 -2.09 -24.57
C HIS A 27 12.40 -1.47 -23.21
N GLN A 28 12.87 -0.25 -23.03
CA GLN A 28 12.52 0.54 -21.86
C GLN A 28 10.99 0.70 -21.84
N ILE A 29 10.33 0.28 -20.76
CA ILE A 29 8.92 0.57 -20.52
C ILE A 29 8.86 1.99 -19.93
N HIS A 30 9.43 2.94 -20.65
CA HIS A 30 9.08 4.35 -20.53
C HIS A 30 7.83 4.56 -21.40
N ASP A 31 6.75 3.86 -21.06
CA ASP A 31 5.48 3.98 -21.76
C ASP A 31 5.04 5.45 -21.66
N THR A 32 5.23 6.18 -22.75
CA THR A 32 4.56 7.44 -23.01
C THR A 32 3.32 7.08 -23.81
N PRO A 33 2.10 7.21 -23.26
CA PRO A 33 1.73 7.94 -22.05
C PRO A 33 1.76 7.11 -20.76
N ALA A 34 1.85 7.82 -19.62
CA ALA A 34 1.85 7.24 -18.28
C ALA A 34 0.71 6.23 -18.06
N VAL A 35 1.07 5.04 -17.56
CA VAL A 35 0.13 3.98 -17.20
C VAL A 35 -0.62 4.40 -15.94
N ARG A 36 -1.90 4.75 -16.09
CA ARG A 36 -2.74 5.24 -14.98
C ARG A 36 -2.73 4.25 -13.81
N GLY A 37 -2.51 4.74 -12.59
CA GLY A 37 -2.53 3.89 -11.39
C GLY A 37 -1.35 2.95 -11.22
N SER A 38 -0.42 2.83 -12.19
CA SER A 38 0.84 2.13 -12.01
C SER A 38 1.76 2.96 -11.12
N ILE A 39 2.05 2.45 -9.93
CA ILE A 39 2.93 3.11 -8.96
C ILE A 39 4.37 2.99 -9.44
N ILE A 40 4.78 1.80 -9.88
CA ILE A 40 6.17 1.56 -10.28
C ILE A 40 6.53 2.33 -11.55
N ALA A 41 5.67 2.34 -12.57
CA ALA A 41 5.93 3.13 -13.77
C ALA A 41 6.00 4.63 -13.46
N ASN A 42 5.19 5.13 -12.51
CA ASN A 42 5.26 6.52 -12.06
C ASN A 42 6.58 6.82 -11.33
N LEU A 43 7.07 5.91 -10.48
CA LEU A 43 8.35 6.08 -9.78
C LEU A 43 9.58 6.00 -10.70
N LEU A 44 9.46 5.30 -11.83
CA LEU A 44 10.48 5.24 -12.87
C LEU A 44 10.56 6.52 -13.73
N GLN A 45 9.57 7.42 -13.63
CA GLN A 45 9.65 8.71 -14.31
C GLN A 45 10.70 9.59 -13.62
N ASP A 46 11.62 10.10 -14.43
CA ASP A 46 12.59 11.09 -13.98
C ASP A 46 11.95 12.48 -13.97
N HIS A 47 12.20 13.21 -12.89
CA HIS A 47 11.78 14.58 -12.73
C HIS A 47 12.99 15.40 -12.26
N ASP A 48 13.15 16.59 -12.82
CA ASP A 48 14.31 17.46 -12.53
C ASP A 48 14.30 18.05 -11.12
N ASN A 49 13.14 18.04 -10.44
CA ASN A 49 12.99 18.57 -9.09
C ASN A 49 13.18 17.47 -8.03
N PRO A 50 14.26 17.50 -7.23
CA PRO A 50 14.52 16.49 -6.19
C PRO A 50 13.51 16.52 -5.03
N PHE A 51 12.73 17.60 -4.89
CA PHE A 51 11.66 17.71 -3.89
C PHE A 51 10.31 17.22 -4.38
N LEU A 52 10.22 16.71 -5.61
CA LEU A 52 8.99 16.10 -6.10
C LEU A 52 8.75 14.78 -5.36
N LEU A 53 7.62 14.72 -4.66
CA LEU A 53 7.18 13.52 -3.96
C LEU A 53 6.22 12.73 -4.83
N TYR A 54 6.37 11.41 -4.85
CA TYR A 54 5.49 10.52 -5.59
C TYR A 54 4.40 9.97 -4.67
N PRO A 55 3.13 9.90 -5.10
CA PRO A 55 2.11 9.20 -4.33
C PRO A 55 2.33 7.68 -4.38
N TYR A 56 2.00 6.99 -3.29
CA TYR A 56 1.99 5.52 -3.23
C TYR A 56 0.55 4.99 -3.11
N GLU A 57 -0.06 5.10 -1.93
CA GLU A 57 -1.51 4.95 -1.75
C GLU A 57 -2.23 6.30 -1.95
N SER A 58 -3.56 6.31 -1.80
CA SER A 58 -4.34 7.54 -1.83
C SER A 58 -3.94 8.51 -0.72
N ASN A 59 -3.97 9.80 -1.04
CA ASN A 59 -3.83 10.90 -0.10
C ASN A 59 -5.20 11.56 0.07
N TYR A 60 -5.73 11.65 1.29
CA TYR A 60 -7.06 12.21 1.55
C TYR A 60 -7.18 12.76 2.97
N LEU A 61 -8.18 13.63 3.16
CA LEU A 61 -8.67 14.10 4.45
C LEU A 61 -10.19 14.11 4.40
N LEU A 62 -10.84 13.45 5.36
CA LEU A 62 -12.28 13.27 5.42
C LEU A 62 -12.77 13.55 6.85
N TYR A 63 -13.98 14.11 6.96
CA TYR A 63 -14.75 14.08 8.21
C TYR A 63 -15.57 12.79 8.25
N THR A 64 -15.51 12.03 9.33
CA THR A 64 -16.10 10.70 9.42
C THR A 64 -16.94 10.52 10.67
N TRP A 65 -17.86 9.56 10.65
CA TRP A 65 -18.68 9.16 11.78
C TRP A 65 -18.64 7.64 11.94
N SER A 66 -18.15 7.15 13.07
CA SER A 66 -18.09 5.72 13.40
C SER A 66 -19.37 5.28 14.11
N SER A 67 -19.90 4.11 13.76
CA SER A 67 -21.07 3.54 14.46
C SER A 67 -20.77 3.26 15.93
N ASP A 68 -19.57 2.74 16.20
CA ASP A 68 -19.06 2.43 17.51
C ASP A 68 -17.59 2.82 17.64
N ILE A 69 -17.23 3.44 18.77
CA ILE A 69 -15.84 3.79 19.10
C ILE A 69 -15.37 2.77 20.12
N ASN A 70 -14.30 2.06 19.78
CA ASN A 70 -13.71 1.05 20.64
C ASN A 70 -12.99 1.71 21.84
N LYS A 71 -13.76 2.13 22.84
CA LYS A 71 -13.26 2.75 24.09
C LYS A 71 -12.52 1.75 24.96
N GLU A 72 -12.91 0.47 24.92
CA GLU A 72 -12.28 -0.60 25.69
C GLU A 72 -10.78 -0.72 25.36
N ALA A 73 -10.44 -0.73 24.07
CA ALA A 73 -9.05 -0.82 23.62
C ALA A 73 -8.20 0.42 23.92
N ILE A 74 -8.82 1.56 24.24
CA ILE A 74 -8.13 2.81 24.58
C ILE A 74 -8.38 3.24 26.03
N SER A 75 -8.89 2.35 26.88
CA SER A 75 -9.32 2.64 28.26
C SER A 75 -8.21 3.21 29.16
N SER A 76 -6.94 3.03 28.79
CA SER A 76 -5.81 3.65 29.47
C SER A 76 -5.67 5.17 29.22
N TYR A 77 -6.36 5.73 28.23
CA TYR A 77 -6.34 7.17 27.97
C TYR A 77 -7.30 7.87 28.93
N ASP A 78 -6.86 8.95 29.55
CA ASP A 78 -7.64 9.78 30.48
C ASP A 78 -8.94 10.33 29.85
N TRP A 79 -8.95 10.53 28.54
CA TRP A 79 -10.10 11.03 27.78
C TRP A 79 -10.98 9.93 27.15
N ALA A 80 -10.67 8.64 27.33
CA ALA A 80 -11.31 7.52 26.62
C ALA A 80 -12.84 7.47 26.78
N GLU A 81 -13.34 7.69 28.01
CA GLU A 81 -14.77 7.71 28.31
C GLU A 81 -15.50 8.83 27.57
N ASN A 82 -14.80 9.92 27.26
CA ASN A 82 -15.33 11.08 26.54
C ASN A 82 -15.05 11.03 25.04
N ALA A 83 -14.50 9.93 24.51
CA ALA A 83 -14.27 9.77 23.08
C ALA A 83 -15.59 9.85 22.29
N ARG A 84 -15.57 10.68 21.24
CA ARG A 84 -16.70 10.93 20.34
C ARG A 84 -16.65 10.04 19.11
N LYS A 85 -17.83 9.87 18.49
CA LYS A 85 -18.03 9.03 17.30
C LYS A 85 -17.58 9.70 16.01
N ASP A 86 -17.52 11.02 15.99
CA ASP A 86 -17.05 11.81 14.87
C ASP A 86 -15.55 12.10 14.96
N GLU A 87 -14.84 11.82 13.87
CA GLU A 87 -13.39 11.99 13.78
C GLU A 87 -13.00 12.54 12.41
N VAL A 88 -11.97 13.38 12.37
CA VAL A 88 -11.24 13.62 11.12
C VAL A 88 -10.35 12.41 10.87
N LYS A 89 -10.52 11.81 9.69
CA LYS A 89 -9.68 10.71 9.20
C LYS A 89 -8.86 11.20 8.02
N PHE A 90 -7.54 11.06 8.09
CA PHE A 90 -6.69 11.36 6.94
C PHE A 90 -5.68 10.25 6.68
N GLN A 91 -5.22 10.20 5.44
CA GLN A 91 -4.14 9.34 5.00
C GLN A 91 -3.14 10.17 4.20
N LEU A 92 -1.87 10.08 4.60
CA LEU A 92 -0.71 10.52 3.83
C LEU A 92 -0.02 9.28 3.29
N SER A 93 0.35 9.27 2.01
CA SER A 93 1.08 8.14 1.42
C SER A 93 2.00 8.58 0.29
N LEU A 94 3.29 8.35 0.51
CA LEU A 94 4.37 8.79 -0.35
C LEU A 94 5.29 7.62 -0.70
N ALA A 95 5.88 7.67 -1.89
CA ALA A 95 6.93 6.77 -2.32
C ALA A 95 8.19 7.54 -2.74
N PHE A 96 9.32 6.86 -2.55
CA PHE A 96 10.66 7.39 -2.69
C PHE A 96 11.47 6.38 -3.53
N PRO A 97 11.77 6.68 -4.81
CA PRO A 97 12.65 5.85 -5.61
C PRO A 97 14.09 6.02 -5.08
N LEU A 98 14.67 4.94 -4.54
CA LEU A 98 16.01 4.98 -3.93
C LEU A 98 17.10 4.62 -4.94
N TRP A 99 16.84 3.63 -5.79
CA TRP A 99 17.78 3.19 -6.83
C TRP A 99 17.03 2.62 -8.02
N ARG A 100 16.91 3.41 -9.10
CA ARG A 100 16.36 2.96 -10.38
C ARG A 100 17.37 2.10 -11.14
N GLY A 101 16.90 1.10 -11.88
CA GLY A 101 17.74 0.24 -12.71
C GLY A 101 18.45 -0.90 -11.96
N ILE A 102 18.19 -1.09 -10.65
CA ILE A 102 18.94 -2.04 -9.80
C ILE A 102 18.96 -3.48 -10.34
N LEU A 103 17.90 -3.91 -11.02
CA LEU A 103 17.74 -5.23 -11.65
C LEU A 103 17.29 -5.11 -13.11
N GLY A 104 17.76 -4.05 -13.80
CA GLY A 104 17.39 -3.70 -15.18
C GLY A 104 16.50 -2.46 -15.28
N ASP A 105 16.38 -1.90 -16.48
CA ASP A 105 15.84 -0.55 -16.74
C ASP A 105 14.42 -0.31 -16.18
N ASN A 106 13.59 -1.34 -16.11
CA ASN A 106 12.20 -1.25 -15.63
C ASN A 106 12.04 -1.61 -14.15
N SER A 107 13.12 -1.55 -13.37
CA SER A 107 13.13 -1.92 -11.96
C SER A 107 13.61 -0.78 -11.06
N LEU A 108 13.21 -0.81 -9.79
CA LEU A 108 13.77 0.08 -8.78
C LEU A 108 13.78 -0.56 -7.39
N LEU A 109 14.75 -0.19 -6.57
CA LEU A 109 14.62 -0.22 -5.11
C LEU A 109 13.88 1.05 -4.69
N GLY A 110 12.81 0.89 -3.93
CA GLY A 110 11.97 1.98 -3.47
C GLY A 110 11.62 1.84 -2.00
N ALA A 111 11.31 2.96 -1.38
CA ALA A 111 10.66 3.01 -0.08
C ALA A 111 9.30 3.69 -0.20
N SER A 112 8.39 3.39 0.71
CA SER A 112 7.18 4.19 0.88
C SER A 112 6.85 4.38 2.34
N TYR A 113 6.06 5.41 2.60
CA TYR A 113 5.55 5.73 3.92
C TYR A 113 4.07 6.04 3.80
N THR A 114 3.24 5.23 4.47
CA THR A 114 1.81 5.49 4.59
C THR A 114 1.49 5.76 6.05
N GLN A 115 0.79 6.86 6.33
CA GLN A 115 0.29 7.19 7.65
C GLN A 115 -1.22 7.35 7.60
N LYS A 116 -1.93 6.70 8.51
CA LYS A 116 -3.38 6.90 8.71
C LYS A 116 -3.60 7.46 10.10
N SER A 117 -4.48 8.44 10.25
CA SER A 117 -4.74 9.05 11.55
C SER A 117 -6.21 9.32 11.77
N TRP A 118 -6.64 9.14 13.01
CA TRP A 118 -7.99 9.42 13.51
C TRP A 118 -7.89 10.46 14.61
N TRP A 119 -8.45 11.63 14.31
CA TRP A 119 -8.35 12.83 15.14
C TRP A 119 -9.71 13.22 15.69
N GLN A 120 -9.83 13.31 17.02
CA GLN A 120 -11.01 13.78 17.73
C GLN A 120 -11.13 15.32 17.64
N LEU A 121 -11.04 15.88 16.43
CA LEU A 121 -10.99 17.33 16.18
C LEU A 121 -12.13 18.09 16.87
N SER A 122 -13.35 17.55 16.85
CA SER A 122 -14.52 18.19 17.46
C SER A 122 -14.51 18.11 18.99
N ASN A 123 -13.69 17.23 19.58
CA ASN A 123 -13.68 16.95 21.01
C ASN A 123 -12.82 17.96 21.79
N SER A 124 -13.18 19.23 21.67
CA SER A 124 -12.50 20.34 22.36
C SER A 124 -12.51 20.22 23.88
N LYS A 125 -13.48 19.50 24.47
CA LYS A 125 -13.54 19.21 25.92
C LYS A 125 -12.33 18.40 26.40
N GLU A 126 -11.78 17.56 25.53
CA GLU A 126 -10.60 16.73 25.79
C GLU A 126 -9.35 17.26 25.07
N SER A 127 -9.36 18.53 24.64
CA SER A 127 -8.28 19.17 23.87
C SER A 127 -8.01 18.55 22.49
N ALA A 128 -9.04 18.01 21.83
CA ALA A 128 -8.99 17.47 20.47
C ALA A 128 -7.84 16.45 20.23
N PRO A 129 -7.80 15.33 20.99
CA PRO A 129 -6.70 14.39 20.93
C PRO A 129 -6.69 13.56 19.65
N PHE A 130 -5.52 13.08 19.25
CA PHE A 130 -5.44 11.98 18.27
C PHE A 130 -5.75 10.67 18.99
N ARG A 131 -6.77 9.96 18.51
CA ARG A 131 -7.10 8.63 19.03
C ARG A 131 -6.08 7.61 18.59
N GLU A 132 -5.79 7.60 17.29
CA GLU A 132 -4.93 6.59 16.69
C GLU A 132 -4.16 7.15 15.51
N THR A 133 -2.91 6.73 15.38
CA THR A 133 -2.11 6.94 14.17
C THR A 133 -1.40 5.64 13.85
N ASN A 134 -1.52 5.14 12.62
CA ASN A 134 -0.75 4.01 12.15
C ASN A 134 0.32 4.48 11.17
N TYR A 135 1.54 4.00 11.38
CA TYR A 135 2.76 4.29 10.65
C TYR A 135 3.17 3.03 9.89
N GLU A 136 3.06 3.08 8.55
CA GLU A 136 3.26 1.94 7.67
C GLU A 136 4.41 2.20 6.66
N PRO A 137 5.68 2.19 7.11
CA PRO A 137 6.83 2.26 6.20
C PRO A 137 7.09 0.93 5.47
N GLN A 138 7.60 1.04 4.25
CA GLN A 138 7.94 -0.11 3.40
C GLN A 138 9.27 0.10 2.68
N LEU A 139 9.94 -1.01 2.39
CA LEU A 139 11.11 -1.09 1.53
C LEU A 139 10.89 -2.24 0.53
N PHE A 140 11.04 -1.98 -0.76
CA PHE A 140 10.61 -2.91 -1.79
C PHE A 140 11.45 -2.85 -3.06
N LEU A 141 11.46 -3.96 -3.80
CA LEU A 141 11.85 -4.03 -5.19
C LEU A 141 10.59 -3.97 -6.05
N GLY A 142 10.53 -3.00 -6.96
CA GLY A 142 9.43 -2.80 -7.89
C GLY A 142 9.87 -3.04 -9.33
N PHE A 143 8.97 -3.60 -10.13
CA PHE A 143 9.14 -3.86 -11.55
C PHE A 143 7.92 -3.34 -12.32
N ALA A 144 8.14 -2.47 -13.30
CA ALA A 144 7.13 -2.14 -14.29
C ALA A 144 7.13 -3.23 -15.37
N THR A 145 5.94 -3.77 -15.67
CA THR A 145 5.78 -4.91 -16.58
C THR A 145 4.67 -4.66 -17.60
N ASP A 146 4.59 -5.51 -18.62
CA ASP A 146 3.59 -5.45 -19.68
C ASP A 146 3.00 -6.83 -20.03
N TYR A 147 3.08 -7.80 -19.09
CA TYR A 147 2.57 -9.16 -19.32
C TYR A 147 1.06 -9.17 -19.57
N ARG A 148 0.65 -9.72 -20.71
CA ARG A 148 -0.77 -9.76 -21.14
C ARG A 148 -1.37 -11.15 -20.98
N LEU A 149 -2.56 -11.23 -20.41
CA LEU A 149 -3.35 -12.44 -20.30
C LEU A 149 -4.85 -12.12 -20.31
N ALA A 150 -5.62 -12.72 -21.24
CA ALA A 150 -7.07 -12.60 -21.30
C ALA A 150 -7.61 -11.14 -21.24
N GLY A 151 -6.94 -10.22 -21.96
CA GLY A 151 -7.29 -8.79 -21.99
C GLY A 151 -6.74 -7.96 -20.83
N TRP A 152 -6.23 -8.60 -19.78
CA TRP A 152 -5.53 -7.94 -18.69
C TRP A 152 -4.07 -7.72 -19.03
N THR A 153 -3.50 -6.61 -18.53
CA THR A 153 -2.06 -6.35 -18.52
C THR A 153 -1.59 -6.21 -17.08
N LEU A 154 -0.69 -7.07 -16.63
CA LEU A 154 0.01 -6.94 -15.35
C LEU A 154 1.06 -5.83 -15.49
N ARG A 155 0.87 -4.75 -14.75
CA ARG A 155 1.66 -3.50 -14.87
C ARG A 155 2.66 -3.32 -13.75
N ASP A 156 2.31 -3.71 -12.52
CA ASP A 156 3.23 -3.63 -11.39
C ASP A 156 3.44 -5.03 -10.81
N ILE A 157 4.70 -5.37 -10.60
CA ILE A 157 5.13 -6.42 -9.66
C ILE A 157 6.00 -5.76 -8.62
N GLU A 158 5.64 -5.88 -7.35
CA GLU A 158 6.42 -5.32 -6.24
C GLU A 158 6.54 -6.36 -5.15
N VAL A 159 7.74 -6.54 -4.60
CA VAL A 159 8.03 -7.44 -3.48
C VAL A 159 8.77 -6.67 -2.41
N GLY A 160 8.37 -6.80 -1.15
CA GLY A 160 8.93 -5.95 -0.13
C GLY A 160 8.68 -6.37 1.30
N TYR A 161 9.30 -5.61 2.19
CA TYR A 161 9.07 -5.61 3.61
C TYR A 161 8.13 -4.47 3.97
N ASN A 162 7.25 -4.73 4.93
CA ASN A 162 6.31 -3.78 5.47
C ASN A 162 6.32 -3.89 7.00
N HIS A 163 6.50 -2.76 7.66
CA HIS A 163 6.24 -2.60 9.09
C HIS A 163 4.97 -1.77 9.22
N ASP A 164 4.11 -2.11 10.17
CA ASP A 164 2.91 -1.34 10.49
C ASP A 164 2.74 -1.33 12.01
N SER A 165 2.77 -0.14 12.59
CA SER A 165 2.62 0.05 14.04
C SER A 165 1.89 1.33 14.35
N ASN A 166 1.39 1.47 15.57
CA ASN A 166 0.72 2.68 16.00
C ASN A 166 1.57 3.65 16.83
N GLY A 167 2.83 3.31 17.11
CA GLY A 167 3.75 4.15 17.87
C GLY A 167 3.33 4.42 19.31
N ARG A 168 2.41 3.61 19.87
CA ARG A 168 1.99 3.70 21.27
C ARG A 168 2.86 2.81 22.16
N SER A 169 2.89 3.14 23.45
CA SER A 169 3.40 2.25 24.49
C SER A 169 2.30 1.29 24.97
N ASP A 170 2.68 0.29 25.78
CA ASP A 170 1.71 -0.54 26.48
C ASP A 170 0.73 0.29 27.33
N PRO A 171 -0.53 -0.15 27.47
CA PRO A 171 -1.13 -1.37 26.93
C PRO A 171 -1.74 -1.22 25.51
N THR A 172 -1.63 -0.05 24.89
CA THR A 172 -2.27 0.26 23.61
C THR A 172 -1.33 0.14 22.40
N SER A 173 -0.09 -0.33 22.62
CA SER A 173 0.85 -0.68 21.56
C SER A 173 0.23 -1.71 20.61
N ARG A 174 0.31 -1.46 19.30
CA ARG A 174 -0.07 -2.40 18.24
C ARG A 174 1.00 -2.38 17.16
N SER A 175 1.47 -3.55 16.76
CA SER A 175 2.51 -3.68 15.75
C SER A 175 2.56 -5.07 15.11
N TRP A 176 3.04 -5.12 13.87
CA TRP A 176 3.33 -6.34 13.13
C TRP A 176 4.21 -6.07 11.92
N ASN A 177 4.87 -7.12 11.41
CA ASN A 177 5.76 -7.03 10.25
C ASN A 177 5.37 -8.06 9.20
N ARG A 178 5.52 -7.70 7.93
CA ARG A 178 5.07 -8.49 6.78
C ARG A 178 6.10 -8.48 5.67
N LEU A 179 6.35 -9.66 5.10
CA LEU A 179 6.87 -9.77 3.74
C LEU A 179 5.67 -9.82 2.79
N TYR A 180 5.70 -9.09 1.69
CA TYR A 180 4.55 -9.00 0.80
C TYR A 180 4.95 -9.05 -0.68
N THR A 181 3.95 -9.35 -1.50
CA THR A 181 3.98 -9.08 -2.95
C THR A 181 2.78 -8.21 -3.27
N ARG A 182 2.92 -7.22 -4.15
CA ARG A 182 1.83 -6.39 -4.68
C ARG A 182 1.83 -6.53 -6.20
N LEU A 183 0.71 -6.97 -6.75
CA LEU A 183 0.49 -7.19 -8.17
C LEU A 183 -0.62 -6.26 -8.62
N MET A 184 -0.38 -5.40 -9.61
CA MET A 184 -1.42 -4.53 -10.17
C MET A 184 -1.62 -4.82 -11.66
N ALA A 185 -2.84 -5.14 -12.05
CA ALA A 185 -3.22 -5.40 -13.42
C ALA A 185 -4.40 -4.52 -13.87
N GLN A 186 -4.49 -4.26 -15.16
CA GLN A 186 -5.51 -3.40 -15.76
C GLN A 186 -6.18 -4.05 -16.96
N ASN A 187 -7.46 -3.74 -17.16
CA ASN A 187 -8.22 -4.13 -18.34
C ASN A 187 -9.29 -3.07 -18.66
N GLY A 188 -9.06 -2.27 -19.71
CA GLY A 188 -9.95 -1.17 -20.08
C GLY A 188 -10.10 -0.15 -18.95
N ASN A 189 -11.30 -0.04 -18.40
CA ASN A 189 -11.60 0.85 -17.27
C ASN A 189 -11.36 0.23 -15.90
N TRP A 190 -10.99 -1.04 -15.83
CA TRP A 190 -10.74 -1.76 -14.58
C TRP A 190 -9.26 -1.72 -14.17
N LEU A 191 -9.06 -1.61 -12.86
CA LEU A 191 -7.79 -1.84 -12.17
C LEU A 191 -8.04 -2.85 -11.06
N VAL A 192 -7.17 -3.86 -10.96
CA VAL A 192 -7.18 -4.83 -9.86
C VAL A 192 -5.78 -4.91 -9.28
N GLU A 193 -5.68 -4.77 -7.97
CA GLU A 193 -4.45 -4.97 -7.22
C GLU A 193 -4.65 -6.06 -6.15
N VAL A 194 -3.76 -7.05 -6.12
CA VAL A 194 -3.71 -8.09 -5.10
C VAL A 194 -2.40 -7.95 -4.33
N LYS A 195 -2.48 -7.89 -3.01
CA LYS A 195 -1.33 -7.77 -2.12
C LYS A 195 -1.32 -8.88 -1.06
N PRO A 196 -0.87 -10.11 -1.37
CA PRO A 196 -0.64 -11.14 -0.37
C PRO A 196 0.55 -10.81 0.53
N TRP A 197 0.52 -11.32 1.76
CA TRP A 197 1.63 -11.19 2.71
C TRP A 197 1.85 -12.44 3.56
N TYR A 198 3.05 -12.51 4.13
CA TYR A 198 3.46 -13.44 5.16
C TYR A 198 3.96 -12.66 6.38
N VAL A 199 3.41 -12.96 7.55
CA VAL A 199 3.79 -12.30 8.81
C VAL A 199 5.14 -12.82 9.29
N ILE A 200 6.01 -11.91 9.72
CA ILE A 200 7.35 -12.21 10.24
C ILE A 200 7.60 -11.45 11.54
N GLY A 201 8.57 -11.93 12.34
CA GLY A 201 8.94 -11.28 13.61
C GLY A 201 7.89 -11.48 14.70
N SER A 202 7.96 -10.64 15.74
CA SER A 202 7.02 -10.65 16.86
C SER A 202 5.68 -10.02 16.46
N THR A 203 4.61 -10.54 17.06
CA THR A 203 3.26 -9.99 17.04
C THR A 203 2.68 -9.93 18.46
N ASP A 204 3.53 -9.81 19.48
CA ASP A 204 3.13 -9.96 20.90
C ASP A 204 2.07 -8.93 21.32
N ASP A 205 2.09 -7.74 20.74
CA ASP A 205 1.08 -6.68 20.94
C ASP A 205 -0.35 -7.07 20.48
N ASN A 206 -0.43 -8.02 19.54
CA ASN A 206 -1.66 -8.44 18.86
C ASN A 206 -1.47 -9.83 18.22
N PRO A 207 -1.35 -10.89 19.03
CA PRO A 207 -0.89 -12.21 18.56
C PRO A 207 -1.87 -12.89 17.60
N ASP A 208 -3.15 -12.49 17.63
CA ASP A 208 -4.21 -13.01 16.77
C ASP A 208 -4.56 -12.07 15.61
N ILE A 209 -3.71 -11.09 15.27
CA ILE A 209 -3.99 -10.09 14.22
C ILE A 209 -4.37 -10.71 12.86
N THR A 210 -3.79 -11.87 12.50
CA THR A 210 -4.08 -12.56 11.23
C THR A 210 -5.49 -13.15 11.17
N LYS A 211 -6.15 -13.37 12.32
CA LYS A 211 -7.56 -13.75 12.39
C LYS A 211 -8.47 -12.66 11.80
N TYR A 212 -8.09 -11.39 11.97
CA TYR A 212 -8.88 -10.23 11.55
C TYR A 212 -8.41 -9.68 10.20
N MET A 213 -7.09 -9.62 9.99
CA MET A 213 -6.52 -9.03 8.77
C MET A 213 -6.41 -10.03 7.61
N GLY A 214 -6.42 -11.33 7.88
CA GLY A 214 -6.17 -12.35 6.88
C GLY A 214 -4.74 -12.32 6.34
N TYR A 215 -4.58 -12.76 5.10
CA TYR A 215 -3.28 -12.99 4.45
C TYR A 215 -3.08 -12.22 3.14
N TYR A 216 -4.03 -11.38 2.75
CA TYR A 216 -3.94 -10.56 1.56
C TYR A 216 -4.91 -9.38 1.60
N ARG A 217 -4.64 -8.37 0.77
CA ARG A 217 -5.58 -7.27 0.47
C ARG A 217 -5.91 -7.28 -1.02
N LEU A 218 -7.18 -7.08 -1.35
CA LEU A 218 -7.67 -6.88 -2.71
C LEU A 218 -8.14 -5.43 -2.87
N LYS A 219 -7.74 -4.78 -3.96
CA LYS A 219 -8.19 -3.45 -4.36
C LYS A 219 -8.74 -3.54 -5.78
N VAL A 220 -9.92 -2.98 -6.01
CA VAL A 220 -10.57 -2.92 -7.32
C VAL A 220 -10.95 -1.48 -7.60
N GLY A 221 -10.58 -0.97 -8.77
CA GLY A 221 -10.92 0.36 -9.25
C GLY A 221 -11.65 0.26 -10.59
N TYR A 222 -12.61 1.16 -10.79
CA TYR A 222 -13.31 1.30 -12.06
C TYR A 222 -13.37 2.77 -12.47
N GLN A 223 -12.96 3.06 -13.70
CA GLN A 223 -13.03 4.40 -14.26
C GLN A 223 -14.32 4.57 -15.06
N LEU A 224 -15.32 5.23 -14.45
CA LEU A 224 -16.48 5.71 -15.20
C LEU A 224 -16.09 6.99 -15.95
N ALA A 225 -16.23 7.00 -17.28
CA ALA A 225 -15.97 8.19 -18.07
C ALA A 225 -16.94 9.31 -17.68
N MET A 226 -16.43 10.45 -17.22
CA MET A 226 -17.21 11.68 -17.11
C MET A 226 -17.53 12.18 -18.54
N PRO A 227 -18.77 12.63 -18.83
CA PRO A 227 -19.12 13.22 -20.11
C PRO A 227 -18.15 14.35 -20.50
N SER A 228 -17.82 14.43 -21.79
CA SER A 228 -16.92 15.44 -22.36
C SER A 228 -17.34 16.89 -22.11
N SER A 229 -18.61 17.14 -21.74
CA SER A 229 -19.14 18.46 -21.39
C SER A 229 -18.54 19.06 -20.11
N ALA A 230 -17.99 18.24 -19.20
CA ALA A 230 -17.37 18.72 -17.97
C ALA A 230 -15.90 19.17 -18.14
N ARG A 231 -15.28 18.94 -19.31
CA ARG A 231 -13.87 19.30 -19.57
C ARG A 231 -13.67 20.72 -20.12
N ARG A 232 -14.73 21.50 -20.33
CA ARG A 232 -14.67 22.87 -20.86
C ARG A 232 -14.87 23.98 -19.82
N ALA A 233 -14.94 23.63 -18.54
CA ALA A 233 -15.15 24.60 -17.47
C ALA A 233 -14.02 24.56 -16.44
N ILE A 234 -12.77 24.72 -16.90
CA ILE A 234 -11.64 25.23 -16.11
C ILE A 234 -10.71 25.98 -17.07
#